data_AF-A0A6A5USH6-F1
#
_entry.id   AF-A0A6A5USH6-F1
#
_cell.length_a   1.000
_cell.length_b   1.000
_cell.length_c   1.000
_cell.angle_alpha   90.00
_cell.angle_beta   90.00
_cell.angle_gamma   90.00
#
_symmetry.space_group_name_H-M   'P 1'
#
loop_
_entity.id
_entity.type
_entity.pdbx_description
1 polymer ?
#
loop_
_entity_poly.entity_id
_entity_poly.type
_entity_poly.pdbx_seq_one_letter_code
_entity_poly.pdbx_strand_id
1 'polypeptide(L)'
;MAPGDILPDFLTNTRLHPSFDEDIKDTHLIYDYDATDKDGNPEKWRYELWCFSEDRVVYAIHGGPMAGRINYQRATYQCIRPHELWQINWLEETGTVVSAVYDIPNSKITTLISFSEGHWKQAEAAHGDKRQKECLKRWRKLADVGNQVSRFMLSEQADIVEAFKGKGNLIPISESDPTF
;
A
#
# COMPACT_ATOMS: atom_id res chain seq x y z
N MET A 1 -12.43 -12.53 -21.96
CA MET A 1 -11.81 -11.20 -21.91
C MET A 1 -10.32 -11.39 -21.77
N ALA A 2 -9.54 -10.73 -22.62
CA ALA A 2 -8.08 -10.72 -22.53
C ALA A 2 -7.63 -9.82 -21.36
N PRO A 3 -6.40 -10.02 -20.83
CA PRO A 3 -5.83 -9.13 -19.82
C PRO A 3 -5.91 -7.66 -20.28
N GLY A 4 -6.46 -6.80 -19.42
CA GLY A 4 -6.63 -5.37 -19.72
C GLY A 4 -7.92 -4.97 -20.47
N ASP A 5 -8.82 -5.91 -20.82
CA ASP A 5 -10.13 -5.57 -21.42
C ASP A 5 -11.02 -4.75 -20.46
N ILE A 6 -10.87 -4.98 -19.15
CA ILE A 6 -11.52 -4.22 -18.09
C ILE A 6 -10.42 -3.67 -17.19
N LEU A 7 -10.42 -2.36 -16.97
CA LEU A 7 -9.45 -1.69 -16.10
C LEU A 7 -10.09 -1.24 -14.78
N PRO A 8 -9.32 -1.21 -13.68
CA PRO A 8 -7.91 -1.62 -13.62
C PRO A 8 -7.74 -3.14 -13.61
N ASP A 9 -6.63 -3.60 -14.17
CA ASP A 9 -6.25 -5.01 -14.19
C ASP A 9 -4.76 -5.16 -13.92
N PHE A 10 -4.35 -6.36 -13.49
CA PHE A 10 -2.98 -6.70 -13.21
C PHE A 10 -2.64 -7.98 -13.96
N LEU A 11 -1.65 -7.90 -14.84
CA LEU A 11 -1.08 -9.06 -15.49
C LEU A 11 0.20 -9.48 -14.76
N THR A 12 0.27 -10.71 -14.31
CA THR A 12 1.50 -11.31 -13.77
C THR A 12 1.69 -12.67 -14.41
N ASN A 13 2.60 -12.74 -15.38
CA ASN A 13 2.95 -14.00 -16.06
C ASN A 13 3.94 -14.83 -15.24
N THR A 14 4.63 -14.20 -14.29
CA THR A 14 5.55 -14.86 -13.36
C THR A 14 4.75 -15.68 -12.36
N ARG A 15 5.06 -16.98 -12.22
CA ARG A 15 4.44 -17.81 -11.18
C ARG A 15 4.85 -17.29 -9.81
N LEU A 16 3.90 -17.30 -8.87
CA LEU A 16 4.19 -16.99 -7.47
C LEU A 16 5.23 -17.97 -6.93
N HIS A 17 6.31 -17.44 -6.35
CA HIS A 17 7.40 -18.27 -5.85
C HIS A 17 6.96 -19.04 -4.59
N PRO A 18 7.33 -20.33 -4.41
CA PRO A 18 6.89 -21.14 -3.26
C PRO A 18 7.26 -20.55 -1.89
N SER A 19 8.36 -19.77 -1.80
CA SER A 19 8.72 -19.11 -0.54
C SER A 19 7.76 -18.00 -0.13
N PHE A 20 6.74 -17.65 -0.95
CA PHE A 20 5.69 -16.70 -0.58
C PHE A 20 5.01 -17.07 0.73
N ASP A 21 4.70 -18.36 0.91
CA ASP A 21 4.00 -18.84 2.12
C ASP A 21 4.80 -18.57 3.39
N GLU A 22 6.13 -18.68 3.32
CA GLU A 22 7.04 -18.42 4.44
C GLU A 22 7.32 -16.92 4.59
N ASP A 23 7.71 -16.27 3.51
CA ASP A 23 8.27 -14.92 3.53
C ASP A 23 7.17 -13.84 3.69
N ILE A 24 6.02 -14.01 3.01
CA ILE A 24 5.05 -12.92 2.79
C ILE A 24 3.65 -13.23 3.30
N LYS A 25 3.14 -14.44 3.12
CA LYS A 25 1.77 -14.77 3.50
C LYS A 25 1.54 -14.50 4.97
N ASP A 26 0.47 -13.76 5.26
CA ASP A 26 0.09 -13.35 6.61
C ASP A 26 1.14 -12.48 7.33
N THR A 27 2.17 -11.98 6.63
CA THR A 27 3.19 -11.10 7.20
C THR A 27 2.62 -9.70 7.44
N HIS A 28 2.83 -9.21 8.65
CA HIS A 28 2.44 -7.89 9.13
C HIS A 28 3.68 -7.07 9.44
N LEU A 29 3.75 -5.87 8.87
CA LEU A 29 4.88 -4.95 8.95
C LEU A 29 4.40 -3.62 9.54
N ILE A 30 5.08 -3.16 10.58
CA ILE A 30 4.96 -1.79 11.09
C ILE A 30 6.28 -1.10 10.79
N TYR A 31 6.23 0.06 10.13
CA TYR A 31 7.42 0.75 9.66
C TYR A 31 7.29 2.27 9.74
N ASP A 32 8.43 2.92 9.97
CA ASP A 32 8.53 4.36 10.15
C ASP A 32 9.39 4.98 9.05
N TYR A 33 8.80 5.89 8.27
CA TYR A 33 9.57 6.78 7.41
C TYR A 33 10.19 7.91 8.23
N ASP A 34 11.40 8.33 7.85
CA ASP A 34 11.90 9.66 8.19
C ASP A 34 11.12 10.73 7.41
N ALA A 35 10.65 11.74 8.11
CA ALA A 35 9.95 12.88 7.52
C ALA A 35 10.29 14.17 8.26
N THR A 36 9.76 15.28 7.77
CA THR A 36 9.91 16.60 8.38
C THR A 36 8.57 17.28 8.51
N ASP A 37 8.29 17.86 9.67
CA ASP A 37 7.09 18.66 9.88
C ASP A 37 7.14 19.97 9.07
N LYS A 38 6.05 20.74 9.14
CA LYS A 38 5.92 22.04 8.44
C LYS A 38 6.98 23.08 8.85
N ASP A 39 7.57 22.93 10.03
CA ASP A 39 8.56 23.83 10.60
C ASP A 39 10.01 23.31 10.34
N GLY A 40 10.13 22.16 9.67
CA GLY A 40 11.38 21.51 9.30
C GLY A 40 11.98 20.60 10.39
N ASN A 41 11.24 20.33 11.48
CA ASN A 41 11.72 19.43 12.52
C ASN A 41 11.56 17.97 12.06
N PRO A 42 12.49 17.07 12.43
CA PRO A 42 12.35 15.65 12.15
C PRO A 42 11.08 15.07 12.80
N GLU A 43 10.33 14.29 12.03
CA GLU A 43 9.22 13.49 12.51
C GLU A 43 9.26 12.09 11.90
N LYS A 44 8.45 11.18 12.44
CA LYS A 44 8.30 9.83 11.91
C LYS A 44 6.89 9.62 11.40
N TRP A 45 6.76 9.12 10.18
CA TRP A 45 5.47 8.70 9.65
C TRP A 45 5.34 7.19 9.76
N ARG A 46 4.50 6.74 10.70
CA ARG A 46 4.25 5.33 10.93
C ARG A 46 3.17 4.77 10.00
N TYR A 47 3.48 3.65 9.37
CA TYR A 47 2.60 2.89 8.49
C TYR A 47 2.52 1.44 8.95
N GLU A 48 1.40 0.78 8.65
CA GLU A 48 1.12 -0.62 9.00
C GLU A 48 0.59 -1.34 7.77
N LEU A 49 1.21 -2.46 7.37
CA LEU A 49 0.86 -3.26 6.19
C LEU A 49 0.76 -4.73 6.57
N TRP A 50 -0.33 -5.38 6.18
CA TRP A 50 -0.53 -6.81 6.33
C TRP A 50 -0.79 -7.47 4.97
N CYS A 51 0.07 -8.41 4.62
CA CYS A 51 -0.01 -9.23 3.40
C CYS A 51 -0.98 -10.39 3.61
N PHE A 52 -2.29 -10.08 3.57
CA PHE A 52 -3.37 -11.00 3.92
C PHE A 52 -3.37 -12.30 3.11
N SER A 53 -3.30 -12.20 1.79
CA SER A 53 -3.37 -13.34 0.86
C SER A 53 -2.43 -13.15 -0.33
N GLU A 54 -2.39 -14.14 -1.24
CA GLU A 54 -1.59 -14.12 -2.47
C GLU A 54 -1.92 -12.97 -3.43
N ASP A 55 -3.02 -12.26 -3.20
CA ASP A 55 -3.49 -11.18 -4.07
C ASP A 55 -4.11 -10.01 -3.29
N ARG A 56 -3.93 -9.94 -1.96
CA ARG A 56 -4.49 -8.85 -1.13
C ARG A 56 -3.52 -8.35 -0.08
N VAL A 57 -3.61 -7.05 0.17
CA VAL A 57 -3.04 -6.38 1.33
C VAL A 57 -4.11 -5.63 2.10
N VAL A 58 -3.91 -5.47 3.41
CA VAL A 58 -4.66 -4.56 4.28
C VAL A 58 -3.65 -3.62 4.91
N TYR A 59 -3.94 -2.33 5.00
CA TYR A 59 -2.99 -1.38 5.58
C TYR A 59 -3.69 -0.24 6.33
N ALA A 60 -2.95 0.40 7.23
CA ALA A 60 -3.34 1.62 7.91
C ALA A 60 -2.18 2.63 7.94
N ILE A 61 -2.53 3.91 7.96
CA ILE A 61 -1.58 5.01 8.03
C ILE A 61 -1.77 5.74 9.36
N HIS A 62 -0.71 5.82 10.15
CA HIS A 62 -0.73 6.37 11.51
C HIS A 62 -0.05 7.73 11.61
N GLY A 63 0.79 8.10 10.64
CA GLY A 63 1.49 9.40 10.61
C GLY A 63 1.49 10.06 9.23
N GLY A 64 1.86 11.34 9.22
CA GLY A 64 1.91 12.17 8.01
C GLY A 64 0.54 12.62 7.50
N PRO A 65 0.48 13.21 6.29
CA PRO A 65 -0.74 13.81 5.74
C PRO A 65 -1.94 12.86 5.65
N MET A 66 -1.68 11.55 5.52
CA MET A 66 -2.71 10.52 5.34
C MET A 66 -3.07 9.78 6.63
N ALA A 67 -2.60 10.26 7.81
CA ALA A 67 -2.90 9.63 9.09
C ALA A 67 -4.42 9.48 9.33
N GLY A 68 -4.85 8.27 9.67
CA GLY A 68 -6.28 7.92 9.83
C GLY A 68 -6.92 7.26 8.60
N ARG A 69 -6.13 6.95 7.56
CA ARG A 69 -6.57 6.14 6.41
C ARG A 69 -6.39 4.65 6.71
N ILE A 70 -7.45 3.87 6.50
CA ILE A 70 -7.46 2.39 6.63
C ILE A 70 -8.02 1.80 5.34
N ASN A 71 -7.27 0.91 4.70
CA ASN A 71 -7.61 0.43 3.37
C ASN A 71 -7.23 -1.04 3.18
N TYR A 72 -7.68 -1.62 2.06
CA TYR A 72 -7.25 -2.91 1.56
C TYR A 72 -7.30 -2.89 0.04
N GLN A 73 -6.42 -3.65 -0.61
CA GLN A 73 -6.27 -3.59 -2.06
C GLN A 73 -5.91 -4.95 -2.66
N ARG A 74 -6.30 -5.14 -3.94
CA ARG A 74 -5.68 -6.18 -4.77
C ARG A 74 -4.20 -5.83 -4.93
N ALA A 75 -3.33 -6.75 -4.59
CA ALA A 75 -1.89 -6.60 -4.69
C ALA A 75 -1.29 -7.67 -5.60
N THR A 76 -0.13 -7.38 -6.18
CA THR A 76 0.71 -8.37 -6.84
C THR A 76 2.03 -8.50 -6.10
N TYR A 77 2.54 -9.73 -6.04
CA TYR A 77 3.78 -10.07 -5.37
C TYR A 77 4.79 -10.62 -6.37
N GLN A 78 6.03 -10.16 -6.26
CA GLN A 78 7.14 -10.68 -7.05
C GLN A 78 8.31 -11.00 -6.13
N CYS A 79 8.74 -12.25 -6.16
CA CYS A 79 9.97 -12.67 -5.49
C CYS A 79 11.16 -12.12 -6.27
N ILE A 80 11.96 -11.25 -5.65
CA ILE A 80 13.23 -10.79 -6.20
C ILE A 80 14.33 -11.76 -5.81
N ARG A 81 14.38 -12.13 -4.53
CA ARG A 81 15.30 -13.13 -3.97
C ARG A 81 14.60 -13.82 -2.80
N PRO A 82 14.38 -15.15 -2.86
CA PRO A 82 13.62 -15.85 -1.83
C PRO A 82 14.29 -15.69 -0.47
N HIS A 83 13.49 -15.60 0.59
CA HIS A 83 13.92 -15.35 1.97
C HIS A 83 14.61 -14.01 2.23
N GLU A 84 14.66 -13.13 1.22
CA GLU A 84 15.40 -11.88 1.33
C GLU A 84 14.64 -10.65 0.81
N LEU A 85 14.17 -10.69 -0.44
CA LEU A 85 13.64 -9.51 -1.14
C LEU A 85 12.34 -9.83 -1.88
N TRP A 86 11.30 -9.05 -1.59
CA TRP A 86 9.99 -9.17 -2.22
C TRP A 86 9.45 -7.81 -2.64
N GLN A 87 8.90 -7.74 -3.85
CA GLN A 87 8.18 -6.58 -4.33
C GLN A 87 6.67 -6.78 -4.20
N ILE A 88 5.97 -5.75 -3.72
CA ILE A 88 4.53 -5.69 -3.50
C ILE A 88 4.01 -4.47 -4.25
N ASN A 89 3.06 -4.65 -5.16
CA ASN A 89 2.54 -3.55 -5.99
C ASN A 89 1.02 -3.50 -5.95
N TRP A 90 0.45 -2.28 -5.92
CA TRP A 90 -0.99 -2.09 -6.04
C TRP A 90 -1.36 -0.71 -6.64
N LEU A 91 -2.61 -0.61 -7.06
CA LEU A 91 -3.27 0.64 -7.47
C LEU A 91 -4.45 0.88 -6.51
N GLU A 92 -4.68 2.13 -6.14
CA GLU A 92 -5.80 2.54 -5.28
C GLU A 92 -6.89 3.31 -6.04
N GLU A 93 -8.09 3.37 -5.48
CA GLU A 93 -9.22 4.13 -6.06
C GLU A 93 -9.00 5.64 -6.10
N THR A 94 -8.03 6.14 -5.34
CA THR A 94 -7.57 7.54 -5.41
C THR A 94 -6.74 7.81 -6.66
N GLY A 95 -6.36 6.78 -7.42
CA GLY A 95 -5.42 6.85 -8.54
C GLY A 95 -3.95 6.73 -8.13
N THR A 96 -3.65 6.56 -6.83
CA THR A 96 -2.29 6.31 -6.33
C THR A 96 -1.79 4.94 -6.76
N VAL A 97 -0.54 4.88 -7.23
CA VAL A 97 0.18 3.63 -7.51
C VAL A 97 1.26 3.45 -6.46
N VAL A 98 1.36 2.25 -5.90
CA VAL A 98 2.39 1.91 -4.91
C VAL A 98 3.20 0.73 -5.38
N SER A 99 4.51 0.84 -5.25
CA SER A 99 5.48 -0.25 -5.34
C SER A 99 6.33 -0.24 -4.09
N ALA A 100 6.32 -1.33 -3.33
CA ALA A 100 7.12 -1.51 -2.13
C ALA A 100 8.05 -2.70 -2.28
N VAL A 101 9.28 -2.61 -1.78
CA VAL A 101 10.23 -3.70 -1.65
C VAL A 101 10.47 -3.96 -0.18
N TYR A 102 10.08 -5.14 0.29
CA TYR A 102 10.39 -5.62 1.63
C TYR A 102 11.76 -6.29 1.60
N ASP A 103 12.71 -5.69 2.33
CA ASP A 103 14.05 -6.22 2.59
C ASP A 103 14.07 -6.85 3.97
N ILE A 104 13.93 -8.18 3.98
CA ILE A 104 13.82 -9.00 5.18
C ILE A 104 15.12 -8.92 6.00
N PRO A 105 16.33 -9.15 5.42
CA PRO A 105 17.57 -9.18 6.18
C PRO A 105 17.92 -7.83 6.81
N ASN A 106 17.62 -6.72 6.12
CA ASN A 106 17.95 -5.39 6.63
C ASN A 106 16.82 -4.75 7.45
N SER A 107 15.66 -5.42 7.58
CA SER A 107 14.48 -4.85 8.24
C SER A 107 14.10 -3.47 7.66
N LYS A 108 14.06 -3.39 6.32
CA LYS A 108 13.71 -2.15 5.59
C LYS A 108 12.54 -2.39 4.65
N ILE A 109 11.81 -1.31 4.38
CA ILE A 109 10.89 -1.26 3.26
C ILE A 109 11.23 -0.06 2.38
N THR A 110 11.44 -0.30 1.09
CA THR A 110 11.75 0.75 0.10
C THR A 110 10.53 0.96 -0.77
N THR A 111 10.03 2.18 -0.88
CA THR A 111 8.77 2.45 -1.57
C THR A 111 8.90 3.54 -2.61
N LEU A 112 8.24 3.32 -3.74
CA LEU A 112 7.78 4.38 -4.63
C LEU A 112 6.27 4.51 -4.49
N ILE A 113 5.81 5.64 -3.97
CA ILE A 113 4.40 6.00 -3.92
C ILE A 113 4.16 7.13 -4.92
N SER A 114 3.38 6.83 -5.94
CA SER A 114 3.00 7.77 -7.00
C SER A 114 1.62 8.34 -6.68
N PHE A 115 1.55 9.30 -5.75
CA PHE A 115 0.29 9.92 -5.35
C PHE A 115 -0.34 10.66 -6.52
N SER A 116 -1.64 10.46 -6.76
CA SER A 116 -2.39 11.34 -7.66
C SER A 116 -2.48 12.75 -7.09
N GLU A 117 -2.66 13.76 -7.95
CA GLU A 117 -2.81 15.14 -7.53
C GLU A 117 -3.93 15.33 -6.50
N GLY A 118 -5.10 14.73 -6.74
CA GLY A 118 -6.21 14.76 -5.79
C GLY A 118 -5.87 14.15 -4.45
N HIS A 119 -5.23 12.98 -4.43
CA HIS A 119 -4.85 12.34 -3.18
C HIS A 119 -3.87 13.22 -2.39
N TRP A 120 -2.83 13.75 -3.03
CA TRP A 120 -1.80 14.54 -2.36
C TRP A 120 -2.31 15.91 -1.87
N LYS A 121 -3.02 16.65 -2.73
CA LYS A 121 -3.46 18.03 -2.40
C LYS A 121 -4.71 18.08 -1.52
N GLN A 122 -5.43 16.97 -1.37
CA GLN A 122 -6.65 16.86 -0.57
C GLN A 122 -6.56 15.65 0.37
N ALA A 123 -5.44 15.55 1.10
CA ALA A 123 -5.09 14.40 1.94
C ALA A 123 -6.18 14.02 2.94
N GLU A 124 -6.84 15.00 3.56
CA GLU A 124 -7.91 14.80 4.54
C GLU A 124 -9.13 14.07 3.94
N ALA A 125 -9.41 14.29 2.65
CA ALA A 125 -10.47 13.56 1.97
C ALA A 125 -10.14 12.08 1.78
N ALA A 126 -8.88 11.68 1.87
CA ALA A 126 -8.44 10.29 1.81
C ALA A 126 -8.49 9.56 3.17
N HIS A 127 -8.82 10.25 4.26
CA HIS A 127 -8.98 9.64 5.59
C HIS A 127 -10.24 8.78 5.70
N GLY A 128 -10.25 7.89 6.71
CA GLY A 128 -11.34 6.96 7.00
C GLY A 128 -11.07 5.53 6.55
N ASP A 129 -12.11 4.70 6.56
CA ASP A 129 -12.03 3.26 6.24
C ASP A 129 -12.73 2.96 4.91
N LYS A 130 -12.05 2.28 3.98
CA LYS A 130 -12.60 1.84 2.68
C LYS A 130 -13.94 1.12 2.80
N ARG A 131 -14.13 0.35 3.87
CA ARG A 131 -15.34 -0.43 4.13
C ARG A 131 -16.58 0.47 4.25
N GLN A 132 -16.39 1.74 4.56
CA GLN A 132 -17.44 2.74 4.59
C GLN A 132 -17.70 3.26 3.17
N LYS A 133 -18.93 3.04 2.66
CA LYS A 133 -19.32 3.43 1.30
C LYS A 133 -19.06 4.89 0.98
N GLU A 134 -19.25 5.78 1.95
CA GLU A 134 -19.04 7.23 1.74
C GLU A 134 -17.55 7.58 1.64
N CYS A 135 -16.66 6.89 2.36
CA CYS A 135 -15.22 7.01 2.20
C CYS A 135 -14.80 6.55 0.80
N LEU A 136 -15.22 5.35 0.36
CA LEU A 136 -14.87 4.83 -0.96
C LEU A 136 -15.35 5.75 -2.10
N LYS A 137 -16.59 6.26 -2.03
CA LYS A 137 -17.10 7.22 -3.02
C LYS A 137 -16.25 8.49 -3.07
N ARG A 138 -15.89 9.04 -1.91
CA ARG A 138 -15.03 10.23 -1.81
C ARG A 138 -13.64 9.97 -2.39
N TRP A 139 -13.05 8.81 -2.11
CA TRP A 139 -11.72 8.48 -2.62
C TRP A 139 -11.69 8.33 -4.14
N ARG A 140 -12.72 7.72 -4.74
CA ARG A 140 -12.85 7.67 -6.21
C ARG A 140 -12.91 9.07 -6.83
N LYS A 141 -13.48 10.06 -6.14
CA LYS A 141 -13.49 11.46 -6.59
C LYS A 141 -12.13 12.14 -6.55
N LEU A 142 -11.19 11.64 -5.75
CA LEU A 142 -9.82 12.14 -5.76
C LEU A 142 -9.08 11.78 -7.06
N ALA A 143 -9.41 10.63 -7.66
CA ALA A 143 -8.84 10.23 -8.95
C ALA A 143 -9.28 11.13 -10.12
N ASP A 144 -10.41 11.84 -9.98
CA ASP A 144 -10.92 12.79 -10.99
C ASP A 144 -10.12 14.12 -10.99
N VAL A 145 -9.24 14.35 -10.01
CA VAL A 145 -8.47 15.60 -9.87
C VAL A 145 -7.08 15.46 -10.49
N GLY A 146 -6.77 16.34 -11.43
CA GLY A 146 -5.50 16.36 -12.15
C GLY A 146 -5.53 15.47 -13.39
N ASN A 147 -4.36 14.95 -13.78
CA ASN A 147 -4.22 14.02 -14.90
C ASN A 147 -3.14 12.96 -14.59
N GLN A 148 -2.89 12.05 -15.52
CA GLN A 148 -1.99 10.91 -15.30
C GLN A 148 -0.54 11.28 -14.95
N VAL A 149 -0.06 12.46 -15.36
CA VAL A 149 1.29 12.95 -15.06
C VAL A 149 1.32 13.93 -13.90
N SER A 150 0.17 14.44 -13.46
CA SER A 150 0.04 15.23 -12.23
C SER A 150 0.14 14.32 -11.00
N ARG A 151 1.37 13.99 -10.62
CA ARG A 151 1.64 13.10 -9.48
C ARG A 151 2.70 13.68 -8.56
N PHE A 152 2.54 13.42 -7.27
CA PHE A 152 3.61 13.59 -6.30
C PHE A 152 4.32 12.24 -6.13
N MET A 153 5.61 12.20 -6.46
CA MET A 153 6.42 10.99 -6.46
C MET A 153 7.22 10.93 -5.16
N LEU A 154 6.81 10.07 -4.24
CA LEU A 154 7.51 9.85 -2.98
C LEU A 154 8.38 8.59 -3.09
N SER A 155 9.69 8.78 -3.06
CA SER A 155 10.69 7.70 -3.11
C SER A 155 11.43 7.67 -1.80
N GLU A 156 11.04 6.75 -0.91
CA GLU A 156 11.54 6.74 0.46
C GLU A 156 11.86 5.32 0.93
N GLN A 157 12.72 5.23 1.93
CA GLN A 157 13.00 4.01 2.65
C GLN A 157 12.59 4.19 4.12
N ALA A 158 11.93 3.19 4.69
CA ALA A 158 11.53 3.16 6.09
C ALA A 158 12.20 2.01 6.84
N ASP A 159 12.38 2.23 8.14
CA ASP A 159 12.78 1.21 9.11
C ASP A 159 11.56 0.38 9.50
N ILE A 160 11.69 -0.95 9.43
CA ILE A 160 10.68 -1.85 9.98
C ILE A 160 10.89 -1.95 11.48
N VAL A 161 9.89 -1.50 12.23
CA VAL A 161 9.87 -1.49 13.69
C VAL A 161 9.43 -2.86 14.21
N GLU A 162 8.44 -3.46 13.57
CA GLU A 162 7.92 -4.79 13.92
C GLU A 162 7.56 -5.58 12.65
N ALA A 163 7.90 -6.87 12.65
CA ALA A 163 7.50 -7.83 11.64
C ALA A 163 7.01 -9.11 12.32
N PHE A 164 5.77 -9.52 12.06
CA PHE A 164 5.17 -10.73 12.66
C PHE A 164 4.11 -11.34 11.73
N LYS A 165 3.56 -12.51 12.09
CA LYS A 165 2.46 -13.15 11.36
C LYS A 165 1.11 -12.84 12.02
N GLY A 166 0.09 -12.59 11.21
CA GLY A 166 -1.27 -12.33 11.64
C GLY A 166 -1.70 -10.88 11.50
N LYS A 167 -3.01 -10.65 11.61
CA LYS A 167 -3.63 -9.34 11.33
C LYS A 167 -3.19 -8.17 12.22
N GLY A 168 -2.59 -8.44 13.38
CA GLY A 168 -2.35 -7.42 14.41
C GLY A 168 -3.65 -6.70 14.78
N ASN A 169 -3.62 -5.36 14.73
CA ASN A 169 -4.78 -4.52 15.02
C ASN A 169 -5.63 -4.18 13.79
N LEU A 170 -5.20 -4.57 12.59
CA LEU A 170 -5.96 -4.34 11.38
C LEU A 170 -7.28 -5.12 11.38
N ILE A 171 -8.28 -4.53 10.73
CA ILE A 171 -9.58 -5.14 10.50
C ILE A 171 -9.44 -6.14 9.36
N PRO A 172 -9.81 -7.41 9.54
CA PRO A 172 -9.70 -8.40 8.48
C PRO A 172 -10.66 -8.14 7.30
N ILE A 173 -10.37 -8.82 6.19
CA ILE A 173 -11.21 -8.86 4.99
C ILE A 173 -11.46 -10.32 4.59
N SER A 174 -12.40 -10.53 3.68
CA SER A 174 -12.50 -11.76 2.91
C SER A 174 -11.71 -11.65 1.60
N GLU A 175 -11.21 -12.77 1.06
CA GLU A 175 -10.65 -12.83 -0.30
C GLU A 175 -11.64 -12.36 -1.38
N SER A 176 -12.94 -12.48 -1.08
CA SER A 176 -14.06 -12.07 -1.95
C SER A 176 -14.45 -10.60 -1.81
N ASP A 177 -13.85 -9.84 -0.89
CA ASP A 177 -14.19 -8.42 -0.72
C ASP A 177 -13.77 -7.60 -1.96
N PRO A 178 -14.61 -6.66 -2.42
CA PRO A 178 -14.34 -5.89 -3.63
C PRO A 178 -13.18 -4.91 -3.40
N THR A 179 -12.22 -4.91 -4.32
CA THR A 179 -11.02 -4.06 -4.24
C THR A 179 -11.02 -2.89 -5.21
N PHE A 180 -11.95 -2.82 -6.17
CA PHE A 180 -12.11 -1.73 -7.13
C PHE A 180 -13.57 -1.47 -7.51
#